data_AF-A0A838PQ79-F1
#
_entry.id   AF-A0A838PQ79-F1
#
_cell.length_a   1.000
_cell.length_b   1.000
_cell.length_c   1.000
_cell.angle_alpha   90.00
_cell.angle_beta   90.00
_cell.angle_gamma   90.00
#
_symmetry.space_group_name_H-M   'P 1'
#
loop_
_entity.id
_entity.type
_entity.pdbx_description
1 polymer ?
#
loop_
_entity_poly.entity_id
_entity_poly.type
_entity_poly.pdbx_seq_one_letter_code
_entity_poly.pdbx_strand_id
1 'polypeptide(L)'
;MWSVRLSDAQRDALRGLIEAQGVTGPLFTGAREALELARWDELPEAALPWERVAELASTQGIGEADVVWDLACGMRGEMRSSGTG
;
A
#
# COMPACT_ATOMS: atom_id res chain seq x y z
N MET A 1 9.34 -6.18 -12.15
CA MET A 1 7.97 -6.59 -11.76
C MET A 1 7.02 -5.66 -12.50
N TRP A 2 6.08 -6.19 -13.29
CA TRP A 2 5.14 -5.36 -14.06
C TRP A 2 3.81 -5.30 -13.31
N SER A 3 3.37 -4.08 -12.99
CA SER A 3 2.05 -3.84 -12.43
C SER A 3 1.08 -3.53 -13.55
N VAL A 4 0.01 -4.32 -13.67
CA VAL A 4 -1.09 -4.07 -14.61
C VAL A 4 -2.20 -3.36 -13.83
N ARG A 5 -2.57 -2.15 -14.26
CA ARG A 5 -3.73 -1.42 -13.72
C ARG A 5 -4.96 -1.80 -14.53
N LEU A 6 -5.90 -2.49 -13.90
CA LEU A 6 -7.22 -2.81 -14.48
C LEU A 6 -8.22 -1.74 -14.04
N SER A 7 -9.10 -1.31 -14.95
CA SER A 7 -10.30 -0.57 -14.58
C SER A 7 -11.27 -1.47 -13.80
N ASP A 8 -12.24 -0.88 -13.10
CA ASP A 8 -13.26 -1.64 -12.38
C ASP A 8 -14.00 -2.63 -13.29
N ALA A 9 -14.40 -2.19 -14.47
CA ALA A 9 -15.06 -3.05 -15.46
C ALA A 9 -14.15 -4.22 -15.93
N GLN A 10 -12.84 -3.97 -16.10
CA GLN A 10 -11.89 -5.02 -16.48
C GLN A 10 -11.66 -6.03 -15.36
N ARG A 11 -11.56 -5.55 -14.11
CA ARG A 11 -11.43 -6.38 -12.91
C ARG A 11 -12.68 -7.24 -12.70
N ASP A 12 -13.86 -6.65 -12.79
CA ASP A 12 -15.14 -7.34 -12.63
C ASP A 12 -15.37 -8.39 -13.71
N ALA A 13 -15.03 -8.07 -14.97
CA ALA A 13 -15.11 -9.03 -16.07
C ALA A 13 -14.16 -10.22 -15.85
N LEU A 14 -12.94 -9.97 -15.38
CA LEU A 14 -11.97 -11.03 -15.08
C LEU A 14 -12.40 -11.89 -13.89
N ARG A 15 -12.96 -11.29 -12.84
CA ARG A 15 -13.56 -12.02 -11.72
C ARG A 15 -14.67 -12.94 -12.20
N GLY A 16 -15.60 -12.43 -13.01
CA GLY A 16 -16.69 -13.23 -13.58
C GLY A 16 -16.20 -14.38 -14.46
N LEU A 17 -15.12 -14.18 -15.22
CA LEU A 17 -14.48 -15.24 -16.02
C LEU A 17 -13.89 -16.35 -15.14
N ILE A 18 -13.25 -16.00 -14.02
CA ILE A 18 -12.71 -16.96 -13.05
C ILE A 18 -13.83 -17.75 -12.39
N GLU A 19 -14.90 -17.08 -11.97
CA GLU A 19 -16.07 -17.71 -11.35
C GLU A 19 -16.79 -18.66 -12.31
N ALA A 20 -16.87 -18.30 -13.60
CA ALA A 20 -17.45 -19.14 -14.64
C ALA A 20 -16.67 -20.44 -14.91
N GLN A 21 -15.40 -20.55 -14.48
CA GLN A 21 -14.63 -21.80 -14.61
C GLN A 21 -15.09 -22.90 -13.63
N GLY A 22 -15.93 -22.58 -12.63
CA GLY A 22 -16.45 -23.56 -11.68
C GLY A 22 -15.43 -23.93 -10.59
N VAL A 23 -14.94 -25.18 -10.57
CA VAL A 23 -14.01 -25.64 -9.53
C VAL A 23 -12.65 -24.97 -9.73
N THR A 24 -12.40 -23.95 -8.93
CA THR A 24 -11.19 -23.16 -8.97
C THR A 24 -10.14 -23.80 -8.06
N GLY A 25 -9.06 -24.32 -8.65
CA GLY A 25 -7.89 -24.74 -7.89
C GLY A 25 -7.21 -23.55 -7.17
N PRO A 26 -6.22 -23.81 -6.29
CA PRO A 26 -5.61 -22.80 -5.41
C PRO A 26 -5.14 -21.52 -6.12
N LEU A 27 -4.68 -21.65 -7.36
CA LEU A 27 -4.24 -20.52 -8.19
C LEU A 27 -5.37 -19.56 -8.53
N PHE A 28 -6.55 -20.07 -8.87
CA PHE A 28 -7.71 -19.24 -9.22
C PHE A 28 -8.37 -18.62 -7.98
N THR A 29 -8.30 -19.30 -6.84
CA THR A 29 -8.68 -18.71 -5.54
C THR A 29 -7.81 -17.50 -5.21
N GLY A 30 -6.48 -17.65 -5.28
CA GLY A 30 -5.55 -16.54 -5.01
C GLY A 30 -5.67 -15.40 -6.03
N ALA A 31 -5.88 -15.72 -7.31
CA ALA A 31 -6.15 -14.70 -8.32
C ALA A 31 -7.43 -13.91 -8.05
N ARG A 32 -8.50 -14.58 -7.59
CA ARG A 32 -9.76 -13.92 -7.22
C ARG A 32 -9.58 -12.98 -6.03
N GLU A 33 -8.89 -13.43 -4.99
CA GLU A 33 -8.57 -12.60 -3.82
C GLU A 33 -7.72 -11.38 -4.18
N ALA A 34 -6.72 -11.57 -5.04
CA ALA A 34 -5.89 -10.47 -5.53
C ALA A 34 -6.72 -9.43 -6.31
N LEU A 35 -7.72 -9.87 -7.08
CA LEU A 35 -8.61 -8.96 -7.79
C LEU A 35 -9.49 -8.15 -6.83
N GLU A 36 -10.05 -8.77 -5.79
CA GLU A 36 -10.82 -8.06 -4.74
C GLU A 36 -9.99 -6.99 -4.03
N LEU A 37 -8.71 -7.28 -3.77
CA LEU A 37 -7.78 -6.35 -3.11
C LEU A 37 -7.28 -5.24 -4.05
N ALA A 38 -7.36 -5.41 -5.37
CA ALA A 38 -6.86 -4.47 -6.36
C ALA A 38 -7.82 -3.28 -6.64
N ARG A 39 -8.58 -2.82 -5.63
CA ARG A 39 -9.47 -1.63 -5.71
C ARG A 39 -8.70 -0.34 -5.41
N TRP A 40 -7.71 -0.06 -6.26
CA TRP A 40 -6.81 1.10 -6.11
C TRP A 40 -7.52 2.46 -6.20
N ASP A 41 -8.69 2.53 -6.86
CA ASP A 41 -9.44 3.78 -7.03
C ASP A 41 -10.33 4.12 -5.81
N GLU A 42 -10.56 3.18 -4.89
CA GLU A 42 -11.32 3.42 -3.65
C GLU A 42 -10.44 3.72 -2.45
N LEU A 43 -9.13 3.63 -2.61
CA LEU A 43 -8.22 4.07 -1.58
C LEU A 43 -8.32 5.59 -1.48
N PRO A 44 -8.55 6.15 -0.27
CA PRO A 44 -8.51 7.59 -0.12
C PRO A 44 -7.13 8.09 -0.59
N GLU A 45 -7.12 9.25 -1.24
CA GLU A 45 -5.86 9.97 -1.48
C GLU A 45 -5.10 10.03 -0.16
N ALA A 46 -3.85 9.55 -0.19
CA ALA A 46 -3.05 9.42 1.01
C ALA A 46 -2.79 10.81 1.60
N ALA A 47 -3.62 11.20 2.57
CA ALA A 47 -3.49 12.42 3.36
C ALA A 47 -2.41 12.23 4.43
N LEU A 48 -1.20 11.87 4.01
CA LEU A 48 -0.05 11.93 4.89
C LEU A 48 0.33 13.39 5.11
N PRO A 49 0.85 13.75 6.30
CA PRO A 49 1.37 15.09 6.55
C PRO A 49 2.71 15.24 5.82
N TRP A 50 2.68 15.38 4.50
CA TRP A 50 3.85 15.35 3.62
C TRP A 50 4.93 16.36 4.02
N GLU A 51 4.53 17.54 4.48
CA GLU A 51 5.46 18.54 5.04
C GLU A 51 6.26 17.98 6.23
N ARG A 52 5.59 17.24 7.12
CA ARG A 52 6.25 16.60 8.27
C ARG A 52 7.11 15.41 7.85
N VAL A 53 6.67 14.67 6.83
CA VAL A 53 7.46 13.56 6.25
C VAL A 53 8.76 14.08 5.67
N ALA A 54 8.71 15.15 4.88
CA ALA A 54 9.88 15.79 4.28
C ALA A 54 10.84 16.36 5.34
N GLU A 55 10.32 17.03 6.38
CA GLU A 55 11.13 17.54 7.50
C GLU A 55 11.86 16.41 8.24
N LEU A 56 11.17 15.30 8.53
CA LEU A 56 11.74 14.14 9.21
C LEU A 56 12.78 13.44 8.34
N ALA A 57 12.51 13.27 7.05
CA ALA A 57 13.43 12.68 6.09
C ALA A 57 14.74 13.50 6.03
N SER A 58 14.63 14.82 5.93
CA SER A 58 15.78 15.73 5.93
C SER A 58 16.54 15.71 7.26
N THR A 59 15.85 15.69 8.39
CA THR A 59 16.47 15.72 9.72
C THR A 59 17.24 14.43 10.02
N GLN A 60 16.71 13.30 9.56
CA GLN A 60 17.28 11.97 9.83
C GLN A 60 18.23 11.49 8.72
N GLY A 61 18.22 12.14 7.55
CA GLY A 61 19.03 11.73 6.40
C GLY A 61 18.55 10.43 5.75
N ILE A 62 17.25 10.14 5.80
CA ILE A 62 16.62 8.94 5.23
C ILE A 62 15.63 9.31 4.12
N GLY A 63 15.11 8.31 3.40
CA GLY A 63 14.10 8.54 2.38
C GLY A 63 12.73 8.84 2.98
N GLU A 64 11.91 9.63 2.29
CA GLU A 64 10.51 9.89 2.69
C GLU A 64 9.70 8.59 2.82
N ALA A 65 9.98 7.58 1.98
CA ALA A 65 9.33 6.27 2.06
C ALA A 65 9.63 5.56 3.39
N ASP A 66 10.85 5.68 3.92
CA ASP A 66 11.25 5.10 5.20
C ASP A 66 10.52 5.81 6.35
N VAL A 67 10.38 7.13 6.29
CA VAL A 67 9.60 7.91 7.26
C VAL A 67 8.13 7.51 7.26
N VAL A 68 7.52 7.33 6.08
CA VAL A 68 6.13 6.88 5.96
C VAL A 68 5.95 5.49 6.58
N TRP A 69 6.91 4.60 6.36
CA TRP A 69 6.91 3.27 6.95
C TRP A 69 6.98 3.32 8.48
N ASP A 70 7.89 4.13 9.04
CA ASP A 70 8.04 4.29 10.49
C ASP A 70 6.79 4.88 11.17
N LEU A 71 6.16 5.88 10.53
CA LEU A 71 4.91 6.47 11.02
C LEU A 71 3.76 5.47 10.98
N ALA A 72 3.65 4.68 9.91
CA ALA A 72 2.60 3.66 9.76
C ALA A 72 2.74 2.51 10.75
N CYS A 73 3.97 2.13 11.11
CA CYS A 73 4.26 1.10 12.12
C CYS A 73 4.08 1.58 13.57
N GLY A 74 3.62 2.81 13.80
CA GLY A 74 3.25 3.29 15.13
C GLY A 74 4.42 3.65 16.03
N MET A 75 5.62 3.90 15.48
CA MET A 75 6.68 4.50 16.28
C MET A 75 6.30 5.95 16.60
N ARG A 76 5.78 6.16 17.82
CA ARG A 76 5.72 7.48 18.46
C ARG A 76 7.12 8.07 18.32
N GLY A 77 7.20 9.27 17.76
CA GLY A 77 8.42 10.08 17.73
C GLY A 77 8.88 10.46 19.14
N GLU A 78 9.31 9.48 19.93
CA GLU A 78 10.24 9.71 21.02
C GLU A 78 11.57 10.06 20.36
N MET A 79 11.66 11.35 20.06
CA MET A 79 12.89 12.10 19.94
C MET A 79 13.80 11.60 21.06
N ARG A 80 14.74 10.72 20.71
CA ARG A 80 15.87 10.39 21.56
C ARG A 80 16.59 11.71 21.79
N SER A 81 16.27 12.36 22.90
CA SER A 81 17.10 13.37 23.53
C SER A 81 18.39 12.65 23.89
N SER A 82 19.31 12.62 22.94
CA SER A 82 20.70 12.29 23.17
C SER A 82 21.22 13.36 24.12
N GLY A 83 21.13 13.07 25.42
CA GLY A 83 21.89 13.79 26.42
C GLY A 83 23.36 13.62 26.09
N THR A 84 24.05 14.72 25.79
CA THR A 84 25.50 14.82 25.92
C THR A 84 25.84 16.30 26.04
N GLY A 85 26.43 16.69 27.17
CA GLY A 85 26.99 18.03 27.42
C GLY A 85 26.42 18.70 28.65
#